data_AF-A0A1Q3ED79-F1
#
_entry.id   AF-A0A1Q3ED79-F1
#
_cell.length_a   1.000
_cell.length_b   1.000
_cell.length_c   1.000
_cell.angle_alpha   90.00
_cell.angle_beta   90.00
_cell.angle_gamma   90.00
#
_symmetry.space_group_name_H-M   'P 1'
#
loop_
_entity.id
_entity.type
_entity.pdbx_description
1 polymer ?
#
loop_
_entity_poly.entity_id
_entity_poly.type
_entity_poly.pdbx_seq_one_letter_code
_entity_poly.pdbx_strand_id
1 'polypeptide(L)'
;MSQPTLYADRAEWSDVVPIEQYENTTPLAPIFYKNEYKDATNYFRGIAKTGEKSQRVLELTEHLIRLNPAHYTAWQYRYETLLAIGSNFEDELRLMDELAITHLKTYQVWHHRRLLMLKICKPARELDFIARTFKVDAKNYHTWSYRQWILAYFNDNELWSGELDFVEDLLYADIRNNSAWHHRFFTVFQSGVHDGEEDRERVLKRELIYVKQSISLVPNNASAWNYLRGLLEHNSIPYSRVISFIQPYTLSMDEQTADLVDLDNPPPSKGAHLPCALAIEFLADIYEAEGGDRMLNATELWKSLGNEYDVARKKYWEYRIREGLRAIQT
;
A
#
# COMPACT_ATOMS: atom_id res chain seq x y z
N MET A 1 -24.45 16.78 23.93
CA MET A 1 -25.14 16.13 22.78
C MET A 1 -26.27 15.31 23.35
N SER A 2 -27.50 15.49 22.86
CA SER A 2 -28.65 14.69 23.29
C SER A 2 -28.42 13.22 22.92
N GLN A 3 -28.86 12.28 23.75
CA GLN A 3 -28.83 10.86 23.38
C GLN A 3 -29.71 10.65 22.13
N PRO A 4 -29.24 9.86 21.14
CA PRO A 4 -30.04 9.55 19.96
C PRO A 4 -31.27 8.74 20.35
N THR A 5 -32.42 9.07 19.77
CA THR A 5 -33.70 8.36 19.98
C THR A 5 -33.59 6.93 19.48
N LEU A 6 -33.95 5.95 20.32
CA LEU A 6 -33.97 4.53 19.96
C LEU A 6 -35.02 4.25 18.89
N TYR A 7 -34.81 3.24 18.04
CA TYR A 7 -35.77 2.78 17.04
C TYR A 7 -37.06 2.28 17.69
N ALA A 8 -36.98 1.68 18.89
CA ALA A 8 -38.14 1.32 19.69
C ALA A 8 -39.10 2.48 19.98
N ASP A 9 -38.58 3.71 20.04
CA ASP A 9 -39.34 4.91 20.36
C ASP A 9 -39.78 5.71 19.12
N ARG A 10 -39.43 5.23 17.91
CA ARG A 10 -39.75 5.88 16.64
C ARG A 10 -41.05 5.35 16.05
N ALA A 11 -42.02 6.24 15.84
CA ALA A 11 -43.35 5.85 15.33
C ALA A 11 -43.28 5.16 13.96
N GLU A 12 -42.36 5.60 13.10
CA GLU A 12 -42.10 5.04 11.77
C GLU A 12 -41.42 3.67 11.77
N TRP A 13 -41.10 3.10 12.94
CA TRP A 13 -40.55 1.75 13.12
C TRP A 13 -41.49 0.81 13.90
N SER A 14 -42.68 1.29 14.28
CA SER A 14 -43.65 0.55 15.09
C SER A 14 -44.18 -0.74 14.44
N ASP A 15 -44.10 -0.84 13.12
CA ASP A 15 -44.48 -2.01 12.32
C ASP A 15 -43.40 -3.10 12.26
N VAL A 16 -42.16 -2.79 12.66
CA VAL A 16 -41.04 -3.73 12.63
C VAL A 16 -40.92 -4.43 13.98
N VAL A 17 -40.97 -5.76 13.97
CA VAL A 17 -40.72 -6.58 15.16
C VAL A 17 -39.20 -6.76 15.34
N PRO A 18 -38.58 -6.20 16.40
CA PRO A 18 -37.15 -6.36 16.64
C PRO A 18 -36.81 -7.79 17.04
N ILE A 19 -35.63 -8.28 16.64
CA ILE A 19 -35.17 -9.65 16.90
C ILE A 19 -33.87 -9.60 17.70
N GLU A 20 -33.84 -10.23 18.88
CA GLU A 20 -32.65 -10.25 19.71
C GLU A 20 -31.53 -11.12 19.13
N GLN A 21 -30.27 -10.79 19.45
CA GLN A 21 -29.12 -11.58 18.97
C GLN A 21 -29.10 -13.00 19.54
N TYR A 22 -29.48 -13.15 20.81
CA TYR A 22 -29.37 -14.40 21.56
C TYR A 22 -30.76 -14.86 21.99
N GLU A 23 -31.47 -15.55 21.10
CA GLU A 23 -32.72 -16.22 21.46
C GLU A 23 -32.41 -17.65 21.92
N ASN A 24 -32.73 -17.98 23.18
CA ASN A 24 -32.59 -19.34 23.73
C ASN A 24 -31.16 -19.92 23.68
N THR A 25 -30.12 -19.07 23.75
CA THR A 25 -28.72 -19.51 23.74
C THR A 25 -27.91 -18.87 24.86
N THR A 26 -26.89 -19.58 25.35
CA THR A 26 -25.90 -19.06 26.30
C THR A 26 -24.62 -18.69 25.55
N PRO A 27 -24.30 -17.40 25.37
CA PRO A 27 -23.14 -16.98 24.59
C PRO A 27 -21.81 -17.24 25.34
N LEU A 28 -20.79 -17.69 24.61
CA LEU A 28 -19.43 -17.90 25.16
C LEU A 28 -18.64 -16.59 25.35
N ALA A 29 -18.88 -15.60 24.49
CA ALA A 29 -18.22 -14.29 24.54
C ALA A 29 -19.23 -13.18 24.23
N PRO A 30 -20.22 -12.94 25.12
CA PRO A 30 -21.19 -11.88 24.91
C PRO A 30 -20.50 -10.51 24.98
N ILE A 31 -20.80 -9.65 24.02
CA ILE A 31 -20.43 -8.25 24.09
C ILE A 31 -21.60 -7.52 24.78
N PHE A 32 -21.29 -6.80 25.85
CA PHE A 32 -22.26 -5.93 26.52
C PHE A 32 -22.42 -4.63 25.73
N TYR A 33 -23.17 -4.68 24.65
CA TYR A 33 -23.42 -3.54 23.79
C TYR A 33 -24.15 -2.41 24.53
N LYS A 34 -23.88 -1.17 24.13
CA LYS A 34 -24.74 -0.03 24.50
C LYS A 34 -26.15 -0.26 23.97
N ASN A 35 -27.15 0.25 24.69
CA ASN A 35 -28.57 0.12 24.31
C ASN A 35 -28.84 0.56 22.88
N GLU A 36 -28.22 1.66 22.44
CA GLU A 36 -28.31 2.17 21.06
C GLU A 36 -27.93 1.13 20.00
N TYR A 37 -26.77 0.47 20.15
CA TYR A 37 -26.34 -0.54 19.18
C TYR A 37 -27.16 -1.83 19.30
N LYS A 38 -27.54 -2.23 20.51
CA LYS A 38 -28.44 -3.38 20.73
C LYS A 38 -29.77 -3.16 20.01
N ASP A 39 -30.39 -2.01 20.22
CA ASP A 39 -31.67 -1.62 19.63
C ASP A 39 -31.58 -1.57 18.10
N ALA A 40 -30.62 -0.82 17.54
CA ALA A 40 -30.43 -0.74 16.09
C ALA A 40 -30.17 -2.11 15.44
N THR A 41 -29.34 -2.97 16.04
CA THR A 41 -29.08 -4.31 15.49
C THR A 41 -30.27 -5.25 15.62
N ASN A 42 -31.10 -5.10 16.66
CA ASN A 42 -32.33 -5.88 16.80
C ASN A 42 -33.34 -5.53 15.70
N TYR A 43 -33.52 -4.23 15.42
CA TYR A 43 -34.35 -3.76 14.31
C TYR A 43 -33.79 -4.20 12.96
N PHE A 44 -32.47 -4.18 12.78
CA PHE A 44 -31.85 -4.69 11.55
C PHE A 44 -32.09 -6.17 11.33
N ARG A 45 -32.05 -7.01 12.38
CA ARG A 45 -32.44 -8.43 12.26
C ARG A 45 -33.91 -8.58 11.89
N GLY A 46 -34.79 -7.74 12.45
CA GLY A 46 -36.22 -7.68 12.07
C GLY A 46 -36.43 -7.35 10.59
N ILE A 47 -35.76 -6.30 10.08
CA ILE A 47 -35.74 -5.92 8.66
C ILE A 47 -35.18 -7.06 7.79
N ALA A 48 -34.04 -7.64 8.20
CA ALA A 48 -33.41 -8.70 7.44
C ALA A 48 -34.32 -9.93 7.29
N LYS A 49 -35.12 -10.26 8.32
CA LYS A 49 -36.09 -11.36 8.29
C LYS A 49 -37.25 -11.12 7.34
N THR A 50 -37.73 -9.88 7.20
CA THR A 50 -38.84 -9.53 6.29
C THR A 50 -38.39 -9.31 4.86
N GLY A 51 -37.10 -9.02 4.65
CA GLY A 51 -36.56 -8.74 3.32
C GLY A 51 -36.83 -7.30 2.84
N GLU A 52 -37.25 -6.40 3.73
CA GLU A 52 -37.61 -5.03 3.36
C GLU A 52 -36.43 -4.26 2.75
N LYS A 53 -36.67 -3.63 1.60
CA LYS A 53 -35.74 -2.72 0.93
C LYS A 53 -36.42 -1.36 0.74
N SER A 54 -36.11 -0.38 1.59
CA SER A 54 -36.76 0.93 1.63
C SER A 54 -35.78 2.04 2.04
N GLN A 55 -36.23 3.30 1.98
CA GLN A 55 -35.42 4.45 2.38
C GLN A 55 -35.02 4.40 3.87
N ARG A 56 -35.93 4.01 4.78
CA ARG A 56 -35.63 3.88 6.21
C ARG A 56 -34.58 2.80 6.50
N VAL A 57 -34.49 1.77 5.64
CA VAL A 57 -33.44 0.75 5.74
C VAL A 57 -32.06 1.33 5.40
N LEU A 58 -31.97 2.29 4.47
CA LEU A 58 -30.72 3.01 4.23
C LEU A 58 -30.31 3.82 5.46
N GLU A 59 -31.23 4.52 6.12
CA GLU A 59 -30.92 5.25 7.35
C GLU A 59 -30.45 4.32 8.48
N LEU A 60 -31.11 3.18 8.67
CA LEU A 60 -30.71 2.18 9.65
C LEU A 60 -29.34 1.59 9.36
N THR A 61 -29.06 1.21 8.11
CA THR A 61 -27.77 0.61 7.75
C THR A 61 -26.63 1.61 7.85
N GLU A 62 -26.83 2.88 7.50
CA GLU A 62 -25.83 3.93 7.71
C GLU A 62 -25.51 4.08 9.20
N HIS A 63 -26.54 4.17 10.05
CA HIS A 63 -26.36 4.29 11.49
C HIS A 63 -25.57 3.10 12.06
N LEU A 64 -25.89 1.88 11.65
CA LEU A 64 -25.15 0.68 12.05
C LEU A 64 -23.69 0.70 11.59
N ILE A 65 -23.43 1.15 10.37
CA ILE A 65 -22.07 1.27 9.83
C ILE A 65 -21.26 2.30 10.64
N ARG A 66 -21.87 3.42 11.04
CA ARG A 66 -21.21 4.43 11.88
C ARG A 66 -20.88 3.90 13.28
N LEU A 67 -21.73 3.01 13.83
CA LEU A 67 -21.46 2.37 15.13
C LEU A 67 -20.44 1.21 15.03
N ASN A 68 -20.48 0.45 13.93
CA ASN A 68 -19.59 -0.68 13.66
C ASN A 68 -19.29 -0.77 12.15
N PRO A 69 -18.23 -0.11 11.67
CA PRO A 69 -17.91 -0.07 10.25
C PRO A 69 -17.48 -1.45 9.71
N ALA A 70 -17.11 -2.39 10.57
CA ALA A 70 -16.77 -3.76 10.18
C ALA A 70 -17.99 -4.69 10.01
N HIS A 71 -19.22 -4.21 10.24
CA HIS A 71 -20.43 -5.02 10.13
C HIS A 71 -20.79 -5.32 8.66
N TYR A 72 -20.09 -6.28 8.04
CA TYR A 72 -20.21 -6.59 6.62
C TYR A 72 -21.64 -6.94 6.15
N THR A 73 -22.47 -7.56 7.00
CA THR A 73 -23.88 -7.82 6.64
C THR A 73 -24.69 -6.54 6.47
N ALA A 74 -24.42 -5.49 7.27
CA ALA A 74 -25.10 -4.21 7.13
C ALA A 74 -24.70 -3.52 5.82
N TRP A 75 -23.42 -3.58 5.45
CA TRP A 75 -22.92 -3.11 4.15
C TRP A 75 -23.57 -3.84 2.97
N GLN A 76 -23.62 -5.17 3.02
CA GLN A 76 -24.26 -5.98 1.98
C GLN A 76 -25.74 -5.62 1.85
N TYR A 77 -26.46 -5.53 2.97
CA TYR A 77 -27.89 -5.22 2.95
C TYR A 77 -28.15 -3.79 2.46
N ARG A 78 -27.27 -2.83 2.79
CA ARG A 78 -27.30 -1.47 2.26
C ARG A 78 -27.16 -1.48 0.74
N TYR A 79 -26.15 -2.17 0.21
CA TYR A 79 -25.92 -2.25 -1.24
C TYR A 79 -27.12 -2.86 -1.99
N GLU A 80 -27.68 -3.96 -1.47
CA GLU A 80 -28.91 -4.56 -2.03
C GLU A 80 -30.10 -3.60 -1.97
N THR A 81 -30.22 -2.81 -0.91
CA THR A 81 -31.30 -1.82 -0.75
C THR A 81 -31.16 -0.69 -1.76
N LEU A 82 -29.96 -0.16 -1.94
CA LEU A 82 -29.67 0.87 -2.96
C LEU A 82 -30.08 0.39 -4.36
N LEU A 83 -29.76 -0.87 -4.69
CA LEU A 83 -30.15 -1.49 -5.95
C LEU A 83 -31.67 -1.62 -6.08
N ALA A 84 -32.33 -2.17 -5.06
CA ALA A 84 -33.76 -2.48 -5.09
C ALA A 84 -34.65 -1.23 -5.25
N ILE A 85 -34.26 -0.11 -4.62
CA ILE A 85 -35.05 1.13 -4.69
C ILE A 85 -34.59 2.08 -5.81
N GLY A 86 -33.61 1.67 -6.63
CA GLY A 86 -33.09 2.51 -7.71
C GLY A 86 -32.44 3.81 -7.23
N SER A 87 -31.70 3.74 -6.12
CA SER A 87 -31.03 4.91 -5.54
C SER A 87 -30.00 5.52 -6.49
N ASN A 88 -29.77 6.82 -6.35
CA ASN A 88 -28.67 7.49 -7.04
C ASN A 88 -27.32 7.12 -6.39
N PHE A 89 -26.50 6.34 -7.10
CA PHE A 89 -25.19 5.92 -6.57
C PHE A 89 -24.20 7.06 -6.36
N GLU A 90 -24.36 8.20 -7.04
CA GLU A 90 -23.49 9.37 -6.79
C GLU A 90 -23.72 9.97 -5.40
N ASP A 91 -24.95 9.89 -4.88
CA ASP A 91 -25.30 10.37 -3.54
C ASP A 91 -24.68 9.46 -2.49
N GLU A 92 -24.76 8.15 -2.71
CA GLU A 92 -24.07 7.16 -1.88
C GLU A 92 -22.55 7.32 -1.94
N LEU A 93 -21.99 7.60 -3.12
CA LEU A 93 -20.56 7.83 -3.26
C LEU A 93 -20.11 9.08 -2.50
N ARG A 94 -20.97 10.11 -2.38
CA ARG A 94 -20.71 11.27 -1.50
C ARG A 94 -20.71 10.90 -0.02
N LEU A 95 -21.59 10.01 0.43
CA LEU A 95 -21.49 9.45 1.79
C LEU A 95 -20.17 8.69 1.98
N MET A 96 -19.74 7.93 0.97
CA MET A 96 -18.47 7.19 1.04
C MET A 96 -17.24 8.10 1.14
N ASP A 97 -17.29 9.34 0.63
CA ASP A 97 -16.18 10.29 0.80
C ASP A 97 -15.91 10.57 2.29
N GLU A 98 -16.97 10.66 3.11
CA GLU A 98 -16.87 10.83 4.56
C GLU A 98 -16.45 9.52 5.25
N LEU A 99 -17.18 8.42 4.99
CA LEU A 99 -16.98 7.16 5.71
C LEU A 99 -15.63 6.52 5.41
N ALA A 100 -15.12 6.64 4.19
CA ALA A 100 -13.83 6.07 3.83
C ALA A 100 -12.67 6.78 4.55
N ILE A 101 -12.75 8.11 4.73
CA ILE A 101 -11.74 8.85 5.49
C ILE A 101 -11.87 8.53 6.99
N THR A 102 -13.10 8.49 7.51
CA THR A 102 -13.37 8.23 8.94
C THR A 102 -13.00 6.79 9.34
N HIS A 103 -13.21 5.82 8.46
CA HIS A 103 -13.01 4.39 8.69
C HIS A 103 -11.98 3.78 7.72
N LEU A 104 -10.88 4.50 7.54
CA LEU A 104 -9.84 4.23 6.54
C LEU A 104 -9.28 2.81 6.52
N LYS A 105 -9.26 2.14 7.68
CA LYS A 105 -8.68 0.80 7.87
C LYS A 105 -9.73 -0.31 7.90
N THR A 106 -10.91 -0.05 7.34
CA THR A 106 -12.01 -1.01 7.26
C THR A 106 -12.13 -1.54 5.84
N TYR A 107 -12.08 -2.87 5.65
CA TYR A 107 -12.20 -3.48 4.32
C TYR A 107 -13.51 -3.13 3.61
N GLN A 108 -14.60 -3.09 4.38
CA GLN A 108 -15.96 -2.98 3.86
C GLN A 108 -16.22 -1.63 3.16
N VAL A 109 -15.68 -0.52 3.69
CA VAL A 109 -15.91 0.80 3.08
C VAL A 109 -15.27 0.91 1.70
N TRP A 110 -14.05 0.38 1.55
CA TRP A 110 -13.36 0.33 0.25
C TRP A 110 -14.01 -0.63 -0.72
N HIS A 111 -14.49 -1.77 -0.24
CA HIS A 111 -15.23 -2.72 -1.07
C HIS A 111 -16.57 -2.13 -1.55
N HIS A 112 -17.33 -1.47 -0.66
CA HIS A 112 -18.58 -0.82 -1.03
C HIS A 112 -18.36 0.30 -2.03
N ARG A 113 -17.35 1.16 -1.81
CA ARG A 113 -16.94 2.19 -2.77
C ARG A 113 -16.59 1.60 -4.15
N ARG A 114 -15.90 0.46 -4.18
CA ARG A 114 -15.61 -0.29 -5.42
C ARG A 114 -16.89 -0.78 -6.11
N LEU A 115 -17.85 -1.34 -5.37
CA LEU A 115 -19.13 -1.79 -5.94
C LEU A 115 -19.92 -0.64 -6.56
N LEU A 116 -19.95 0.53 -5.91
CA LEU A 116 -20.57 1.74 -6.45
C LEU A 116 -19.89 2.18 -7.75
N MET A 117 -18.56 2.18 -7.77
CA MET A 117 -17.79 2.60 -8.94
C MET A 117 -18.00 1.66 -10.14
N LEU A 118 -18.22 0.36 -9.91
CA LEU A 118 -18.64 -0.59 -10.95
C LEU A 118 -20.03 -0.31 -11.54
N LYS A 119 -20.88 0.45 -10.84
CA LYS A 119 -22.20 0.89 -11.34
C LYS A 119 -22.15 2.28 -11.98
N ILE A 120 -21.37 3.18 -11.39
CA ILE A 120 -21.24 4.58 -11.85
C ILE A 120 -20.41 4.66 -13.13
N CYS A 121 -19.33 3.87 -13.22
CA CYS A 121 -18.40 3.84 -14.37
C CYS A 121 -17.82 5.22 -14.76
N LYS A 122 -17.61 6.12 -13.78
CA LYS A 122 -17.01 7.45 -13.97
C LYS A 122 -15.88 7.68 -12.95
N PRO A 123 -14.69 7.13 -13.19
CA PRO A 123 -13.61 7.08 -12.20
C PRO A 123 -12.84 8.40 -12.01
N ALA A 124 -13.03 9.40 -12.87
CA ALA A 124 -12.21 10.62 -12.87
C ALA A 124 -12.11 11.30 -11.49
N ARG A 125 -13.22 11.41 -10.76
CA ARG A 125 -13.25 12.00 -9.41
C ARG A 125 -12.49 11.21 -8.35
N GLU A 126 -12.19 9.94 -8.60
CA GLU A 126 -11.61 9.04 -7.61
C GLU A 126 -10.14 9.35 -7.34
N LEU A 127 -9.39 9.78 -8.36
CA LEU A 127 -7.98 10.13 -8.16
C LEU A 127 -7.83 11.33 -7.22
N ASP A 128 -8.71 12.33 -7.31
CA ASP A 128 -8.78 13.48 -6.40
C ASP A 128 -9.21 13.07 -4.98
N PHE A 129 -10.21 12.20 -4.87
CA PHE A 129 -10.62 11.64 -3.57
C PHE A 129 -9.48 10.87 -2.90
N ILE A 130 -8.77 10.03 -3.65
CA ILE A 130 -7.61 9.27 -3.19
C ILE A 130 -6.48 10.21 -2.76
N ALA A 131 -6.18 11.25 -3.53
CA ALA A 131 -5.16 12.24 -3.19
C ALA A 131 -5.48 12.95 -1.86
N ARG A 132 -6.76 13.30 -1.62
CA ARG A 132 -7.21 13.83 -0.31
C ARG A 132 -7.03 12.81 0.81
N THR A 133 -7.29 11.54 0.53
CA THR A 133 -7.18 10.46 1.50
C THR A 133 -5.73 10.22 1.94
N PHE A 134 -4.76 10.31 1.02
CA PHE A 134 -3.34 10.20 1.37
C PHE A 134 -2.80 11.33 2.23
N LYS A 135 -3.47 12.49 2.29
CA LYS A 135 -3.14 13.55 3.26
C LYS A 135 -3.42 13.12 4.71
N VAL A 136 -4.28 12.13 4.91
CA VAL A 136 -4.58 11.55 6.23
C VAL A 136 -3.61 10.43 6.57
N ASP A 137 -3.37 9.51 5.63
CA ASP A 137 -2.41 8.40 5.77
C ASP A 137 -1.84 8.01 4.41
N ALA A 138 -0.64 8.52 4.10
CA ALA A 138 0.06 8.29 2.82
C ALA A 138 0.52 6.84 2.62
N LYS A 139 0.40 5.98 3.65
CA LYS A 139 0.82 4.58 3.63
C LYS A 139 -0.37 3.63 3.80
N ASN A 140 -1.60 4.12 3.70
CA ASN A 140 -2.78 3.29 3.83
C ASN A 140 -2.88 2.26 2.69
N TYR A 141 -2.82 0.98 3.05
CA TYR A 141 -2.82 -0.12 2.09
C TYR A 141 -4.10 -0.20 1.26
N HIS A 142 -5.27 0.05 1.87
CA HIS A 142 -6.53 -0.01 1.13
C HIS A 142 -6.65 1.12 0.10
N THR A 143 -6.19 2.32 0.44
CA THR A 143 -6.17 3.46 -0.47
C THR A 143 -5.27 3.19 -1.68
N TRP A 144 -4.06 2.65 -1.46
CA TRP A 144 -3.17 2.25 -2.55
C TRP A 144 -3.76 1.14 -3.41
N SER A 145 -4.30 0.08 -2.78
CA SER A 145 -4.95 -1.02 -3.50
C SER A 145 -6.15 -0.55 -4.32
N TYR A 146 -6.94 0.38 -3.78
CA TYR A 146 -8.07 0.98 -4.49
C TYR A 146 -7.61 1.84 -5.66
N ARG A 147 -6.55 2.64 -5.49
CA ARG A 147 -5.96 3.44 -6.59
C ARG A 147 -5.49 2.57 -7.73
N GLN A 148 -4.70 1.53 -7.44
CA GLN A 148 -4.23 0.59 -8.46
C GLN A 148 -5.41 -0.11 -9.15
N TRP A 149 -6.45 -0.49 -8.40
CA TRP A 149 -7.65 -1.05 -8.99
C TRP A 149 -8.35 -0.05 -9.93
N ILE A 150 -8.52 1.22 -9.55
CA ILE A 150 -9.11 2.25 -10.42
C ILE A 150 -8.32 2.36 -11.74
N LEU A 151 -7.00 2.53 -11.63
CA LEU A 151 -6.13 2.70 -12.79
C LEU A 151 -6.17 1.46 -13.70
N ALA A 152 -5.97 0.26 -13.15
CA ALA A 152 -5.89 -0.97 -13.94
C ALA A 152 -7.24 -1.47 -14.47
N TYR A 153 -8.35 -1.25 -13.75
CA TYR A 153 -9.67 -1.73 -14.16
C TYR A 153 -10.28 -0.88 -15.26
N PHE A 154 -10.21 0.44 -15.13
CA PHE A 154 -10.73 1.35 -16.16
C PHE A 154 -9.75 1.54 -17.31
N ASN A 155 -8.44 1.51 -17.01
CA ASN A 155 -7.35 1.55 -17.97
C ASN A 155 -7.48 2.62 -19.05
N ASP A 156 -7.85 3.82 -18.63
CA ASP A 156 -8.03 4.99 -19.48
C ASP A 156 -6.78 5.87 -19.44
N ASN A 157 -6.27 6.29 -20.60
CA ASN A 157 -5.10 7.15 -20.72
C ASN A 157 -5.22 8.45 -19.90
N GLU A 158 -6.43 9.00 -19.75
CA GLU A 158 -6.65 10.20 -18.94
C GLU A 158 -6.39 9.96 -17.44
N LEU A 159 -6.68 8.75 -16.95
CA LEU A 159 -6.45 8.40 -15.54
C LEU A 159 -4.96 8.19 -15.24
N TRP A 160 -4.22 7.68 -16.22
CA TRP A 160 -2.78 7.47 -16.11
C TRP A 160 -1.97 8.75 -16.34
N SER A 161 -2.56 9.74 -17.00
CA SER A 161 -1.97 11.06 -17.21
C SER A 161 -1.61 11.70 -15.87
N GLY A 162 -0.33 12.04 -15.67
CA GLY A 162 0.18 12.62 -14.43
C GLY A 162 0.37 11.64 -13.28
N GLU A 163 0.20 10.33 -13.48
CA GLU A 163 0.36 9.34 -12.40
C GLU A 163 1.80 9.27 -11.89
N LEU A 164 2.79 9.37 -12.79
CA LEU A 164 4.19 9.43 -12.39
C LEU A 164 4.51 10.72 -11.63
N ASP A 165 4.00 11.87 -12.09
CA ASP A 165 4.18 13.16 -11.39
C ASP A 165 3.60 13.08 -9.97
N PHE A 166 2.40 12.49 -9.84
CA PHE A 166 1.77 12.26 -8.54
C PHE A 166 2.62 11.41 -7.60
N VAL A 167 3.25 10.34 -8.11
CA VAL A 167 4.16 9.50 -7.32
C VAL A 167 5.44 10.25 -6.96
N GLU A 168 5.97 11.06 -7.88
CA GLU A 168 7.15 11.88 -7.64
C GLU A 168 6.90 12.91 -6.55
N ASP A 169 5.74 13.57 -6.52
CA ASP A 169 5.34 14.48 -5.44
C ASP A 169 5.31 13.77 -4.07
N LEU A 170 4.80 12.54 -4.02
CA LEU A 170 4.78 11.75 -2.79
C LEU A 170 6.19 11.33 -2.33
N LEU A 171 7.07 10.98 -3.27
CA LEU A 171 8.47 10.63 -2.99
C LEU A 171 9.31 11.85 -2.64
N TYR A 172 8.99 13.03 -3.20
CA TYR A 172 9.59 14.30 -2.80
C TYR A 172 9.24 14.64 -1.35
N ALA A 173 7.98 14.41 -0.94
CA ALA A 173 7.53 14.62 0.43
C ALA A 173 8.10 13.60 1.43
N ASP A 174 8.13 12.31 1.08
CA ASP A 174 8.75 11.24 1.87
C ASP A 174 9.42 10.20 0.96
N ILE A 175 10.72 10.35 0.71
CA ILE A 175 11.50 9.43 -0.12
C ILE A 175 11.59 8.02 0.48
N ARG A 176 11.24 7.83 1.77
CA ARG A 176 11.17 6.52 2.43
C ARG A 176 9.77 5.90 2.36
N ASN A 177 8.83 6.50 1.63
CA ASN A 177 7.50 5.94 1.43
C ASN A 177 7.56 4.74 0.48
N ASN A 178 7.68 3.54 1.06
CA ASN A 178 7.73 2.30 0.29
C ASN A 178 6.49 2.06 -0.58
N SER A 179 5.32 2.54 -0.15
CA SER A 179 4.10 2.40 -0.95
C SER A 179 4.17 3.23 -2.24
N ALA A 180 4.76 4.42 -2.18
CA ALA A 180 4.99 5.25 -3.37
C ALA A 180 6.05 4.62 -4.30
N TRP A 181 7.14 4.07 -3.77
CA TRP A 181 8.11 3.29 -4.57
C TRP A 181 7.48 2.07 -5.24
N HIS A 182 6.66 1.32 -4.51
CA HIS A 182 5.89 0.21 -5.07
C HIS A 182 4.95 0.68 -6.17
N HIS A 183 4.25 1.79 -5.96
CA HIS A 183 3.33 2.34 -6.97
C HIS A 183 4.05 2.89 -8.20
N ARG A 184 5.26 3.45 -8.03
CA ARG A 184 6.15 3.80 -9.15
C ARG A 184 6.46 2.56 -9.99
N PHE A 185 6.82 1.45 -9.34
CA PHE A 185 7.11 0.20 -10.04
C PHE A 185 5.89 -0.33 -10.79
N PHE A 186 4.73 -0.35 -10.13
CA PHE A 186 3.45 -0.72 -10.76
C PHE A 186 3.14 0.11 -12.01
N THR A 187 3.32 1.43 -11.92
CA THR A 187 3.07 2.38 -13.01
C THR A 187 4.05 2.13 -14.16
N VAL A 188 5.36 2.05 -13.89
CA VAL A 188 6.36 1.97 -14.97
C VAL A 188 6.46 0.57 -15.62
N PHE A 189 6.26 -0.50 -14.85
CA PHE A 189 6.62 -1.86 -15.30
C PHE A 189 5.44 -2.85 -15.37
N GLN A 190 4.35 -2.61 -14.66
CA GLN A 190 3.28 -3.61 -14.56
C GLN A 190 2.03 -3.26 -15.36
N SER A 191 1.52 -2.04 -15.23
CA SER A 191 0.21 -1.69 -15.80
C SER A 191 0.12 -0.31 -16.44
N GLY A 192 1.19 0.49 -16.42
CA GLY A 192 1.20 1.84 -16.98
C GLY A 192 1.98 1.99 -18.29
N VAL A 193 2.14 0.93 -19.10
CA VAL A 193 2.73 1.09 -20.44
C VAL A 193 1.70 1.74 -21.36
N HIS A 194 1.88 3.03 -21.63
CA HIS A 194 1.00 3.84 -22.47
C HIS A 194 1.77 4.46 -23.64
N ASP A 195 1.04 5.13 -24.53
CA ASP A 195 1.57 5.83 -25.69
C ASP A 195 2.76 6.73 -25.28
N GLY A 196 3.91 6.52 -25.91
CA GLY A 196 5.17 7.23 -25.61
C GLY A 196 6.12 6.53 -24.63
N GLU A 197 5.69 5.44 -23.97
CA GLU A 197 6.55 4.59 -23.11
C GLU A 197 6.98 3.27 -23.79
N GLU A 198 6.88 3.18 -25.12
CA GLU A 198 7.25 1.99 -25.90
C GLU A 198 8.78 1.80 -25.96
N ASP A 199 9.55 2.89 -25.85
CA ASP A 199 11.01 2.86 -25.76
C ASP A 199 11.43 2.43 -24.34
N ARG A 200 11.46 1.11 -24.14
CA ARG A 200 11.81 0.50 -22.86
C ARG A 200 13.25 0.76 -22.44
N GLU A 201 14.16 0.99 -23.39
CA GLU A 201 15.55 1.32 -23.08
C GLU A 201 15.65 2.73 -22.48
N ARG A 202 14.94 3.70 -23.07
CA ARG A 202 14.85 5.06 -22.52
C ARG A 202 14.20 5.06 -21.15
N VAL A 203 13.11 4.31 -20.96
CA VAL A 203 12.42 4.20 -19.66
C VAL A 203 13.36 3.60 -18.61
N LEU A 204 14.04 2.50 -18.93
CA LEU A 204 15.03 1.90 -18.04
C LEU A 204 16.13 2.88 -17.64
N LYS A 205 16.67 3.64 -18.60
CA LYS A 205 17.71 4.65 -18.32
C LYS A 205 17.19 5.75 -17.39
N ARG A 206 15.96 6.25 -17.62
CA ARG A 206 15.28 7.22 -16.74
C ARG A 206 15.18 6.69 -15.32
N GLU A 207 14.67 5.47 -15.14
CA GLU A 207 14.48 4.87 -13.81
C GLU A 207 15.80 4.55 -13.10
N LEU A 208 16.83 4.11 -13.83
CA LEU A 208 18.17 3.92 -13.28
C LEU A 208 18.75 5.24 -12.75
N ILE A 209 18.63 6.34 -13.51
CA ILE A 209 19.07 7.66 -13.06
C ILE A 209 18.30 8.09 -11.81
N TYR A 210 16.98 7.97 -11.83
CA TYR A 210 16.11 8.38 -10.72
C TYR A 210 16.43 7.63 -9.42
N VAL A 211 16.54 6.31 -9.47
CA VAL A 211 16.83 5.52 -8.27
C VAL A 211 18.25 5.74 -7.74
N LYS A 212 19.25 5.90 -8.63
CA LYS A 212 20.62 6.20 -8.22
C LYS A 212 20.73 7.57 -7.54
N GLN A 213 20.06 8.59 -8.08
CA GLN A 213 19.96 9.91 -7.45
C GLN A 213 19.28 9.82 -6.08
N SER A 214 18.20 9.05 -5.98
CA SER A 214 17.48 8.83 -4.72
C SER A 214 18.35 8.14 -3.66
N ILE A 215 19.15 7.14 -4.06
CA ILE A 215 20.11 6.46 -3.19
C ILE A 215 21.23 7.42 -2.78
N SER A 216 21.78 8.22 -3.69
CA SER A 216 22.80 9.23 -3.36
C SER A 216 22.33 10.23 -2.31
N LEU A 217 21.08 10.71 -2.43
CA LEU A 217 20.46 11.60 -1.46
C LEU A 217 20.27 10.94 -0.09
N VAL A 218 19.75 9.70 -0.06
CA VAL A 218 19.45 8.98 1.18
C VAL A 218 19.96 7.53 1.12
N PRO A 219 21.26 7.30 1.34
CA PRO A 219 21.86 5.98 1.14
C PRO A 219 21.33 4.89 2.05
N ASN A 220 20.78 5.23 3.22
CA ASN A 220 20.24 4.25 4.17
C ASN A 220 18.72 4.01 3.97
N ASN A 221 18.15 4.42 2.83
CA ASN A 221 16.76 4.17 2.47
C ASN A 221 16.57 2.82 1.76
N ALA A 222 16.09 1.81 2.49
CA ALA A 222 15.86 0.48 1.94
C ALA A 222 14.90 0.46 0.73
N SER A 223 13.92 1.36 0.65
CA SER A 223 12.97 1.37 -0.47
C SER A 223 13.64 1.65 -1.81
N ALA A 224 14.59 2.59 -1.87
CA ALA A 224 15.30 2.90 -3.11
C ALA A 224 16.23 1.75 -3.54
N TRP A 225 16.92 1.11 -2.59
CA TRP A 225 17.74 -0.08 -2.88
C TRP A 225 16.89 -1.25 -3.38
N ASN A 226 15.75 -1.50 -2.75
CA ASN A 226 14.82 -2.54 -3.18
C ASN A 226 14.23 -2.23 -4.56
N TYR A 227 13.94 -0.96 -4.86
CA TYR A 227 13.51 -0.55 -6.19
C TYR A 227 14.60 -0.79 -7.24
N LEU A 228 15.86 -0.44 -6.95
CA LEU A 228 16.99 -0.73 -7.85
C LEU A 228 17.12 -2.23 -8.13
N ARG A 229 17.02 -3.07 -7.09
CA ARG A 229 17.02 -4.53 -7.26
C ARG A 229 15.88 -5.01 -8.15
N GLY A 230 14.65 -4.61 -7.83
CA GLY A 230 13.46 -4.97 -8.61
C GLY A 230 13.53 -4.51 -10.07
N LEU A 231 14.06 -3.30 -10.30
CA LEU A 231 14.31 -2.75 -11.63
C LEU A 231 15.27 -3.63 -12.44
N LEU A 232 16.40 -4.01 -11.85
CA LEU A 232 17.40 -4.84 -12.52
C LEU A 232 16.87 -6.25 -12.77
N GLU A 233 16.23 -6.88 -11.78
CA GLU A 233 15.65 -8.23 -11.89
C GLU A 233 14.56 -8.29 -12.95
N HIS A 234 13.62 -7.34 -12.94
CA HIS A 234 12.52 -7.28 -13.91
C HIS A 234 13.03 -7.19 -15.36
N ASN A 235 14.12 -6.44 -15.57
CA ASN A 235 14.74 -6.29 -16.88
C ASN A 235 15.83 -7.35 -17.17
N SER A 236 15.99 -8.36 -16.30
CA SER A 236 17.01 -9.42 -16.41
C SER A 236 18.45 -8.87 -16.55
N ILE A 237 18.74 -7.77 -15.85
CA ILE A 237 20.05 -7.11 -15.86
C ILE A 237 20.86 -7.63 -14.66
N PRO A 238 22.07 -8.17 -14.88
CA PRO A 238 22.94 -8.59 -13.79
C PRO A 238 23.30 -7.41 -12.88
N TYR A 239 23.26 -7.63 -11.56
CA TYR A 239 23.64 -6.64 -10.56
C TYR A 239 25.06 -6.09 -10.73
N SER A 240 25.98 -6.89 -11.29
CA SER A 240 27.35 -6.47 -11.60
C SER A 240 27.41 -5.25 -12.55
N ARG A 241 26.36 -4.99 -13.34
CA ARG A 241 26.27 -3.82 -14.23
C ARG A 241 26.26 -2.49 -13.50
N VAL A 242 25.90 -2.47 -12.21
CA VAL A 242 25.90 -1.25 -11.39
C VAL A 242 26.99 -1.25 -10.33
N ILE A 243 27.94 -2.20 -10.35
CA ILE A 243 28.95 -2.36 -9.29
C ILE A 243 29.75 -1.08 -9.00
N SER A 244 30.09 -0.30 -10.04
CA SER A 244 30.82 0.98 -9.90
C SER A 244 30.02 2.02 -9.13
N PHE A 245 28.69 2.00 -9.22
CA PHE A 245 27.81 2.83 -8.42
C PHE A 245 27.72 2.33 -6.97
N ILE A 246 27.70 1.02 -6.73
CA ILE A 246 27.52 0.46 -5.36
C ILE A 246 28.77 0.64 -4.50
N GLN A 247 29.97 0.44 -5.08
CA GLN A 247 31.24 0.38 -4.34
C GLN A 247 31.51 1.58 -3.41
N PRO A 248 31.31 2.85 -3.83
CA PRO A 248 31.51 3.99 -2.93
C PRO A 248 30.66 3.96 -1.65
N TYR A 249 29.51 3.27 -1.67
CA TYR A 249 28.61 3.17 -0.53
C TYR A 249 29.00 2.07 0.46
N THR A 250 29.96 1.19 0.13
CA THR A 250 30.44 0.12 1.01
C THR A 250 31.68 0.52 1.82
N LEU A 251 32.24 1.69 1.54
CA LEU A 251 33.46 2.21 2.16
C LEU A 251 33.12 3.33 3.14
N SER A 252 34.00 3.55 4.11
CA SER A 252 33.95 4.75 4.96
C SER A 252 34.14 5.99 4.11
N MET A 253 33.49 7.09 4.50
CA MET A 253 33.57 8.34 3.75
C MET A 253 35.01 8.88 3.76
N ASP A 254 35.56 9.13 2.58
CA ASP A 254 36.87 9.77 2.42
C ASP A 254 36.67 11.28 2.26
N GLU A 255 37.12 12.05 3.25
CA GLU A 255 37.03 13.52 3.28
C GLU A 255 37.82 14.19 2.14
N GLN A 256 38.73 13.47 1.49
CA GLN A 256 39.59 13.98 0.42
C GLN A 256 39.03 13.75 -0.98
N THR A 257 37.93 13.00 -1.11
CA THR A 257 37.29 12.77 -2.40
C THR A 257 36.72 14.10 -2.91
N ALA A 258 37.27 14.60 -4.01
CA ALA A 258 36.81 15.83 -4.66
C ALA A 258 35.30 15.78 -4.95
N ASP A 259 34.64 16.94 -5.04
CA ASP A 259 33.24 17.12 -5.48
C ASP A 259 33.08 16.74 -6.98
N LEU A 260 33.47 15.52 -7.35
CA LEU A 260 33.32 14.95 -8.68
C LEU A 260 31.87 14.51 -8.83
N VAL A 261 31.12 15.28 -9.62
CA VAL A 261 29.74 14.96 -9.97
C VAL A 261 29.76 13.95 -11.12
N ASP A 262 29.79 12.66 -10.78
CA ASP A 262 29.41 11.61 -11.73
C ASP A 262 27.88 11.58 -11.83
N LEU A 263 27.33 12.08 -12.94
CA LEU A 263 25.88 12.11 -13.17
C LEU A 263 25.28 10.71 -13.39
N ASP A 264 26.07 9.76 -13.88
CA ASP A 264 25.64 8.38 -14.13
C ASP A 264 25.74 7.51 -12.87
N ASN A 265 26.69 7.82 -11.98
CA ASN A 265 26.90 7.16 -10.69
C ASN A 265 27.13 8.19 -9.57
N PRO A 266 26.08 8.89 -9.13
CA PRO A 266 26.23 9.94 -8.13
C PRO A 266 26.82 9.38 -6.82
N PRO A 267 27.82 10.04 -6.22
CA PRO A 267 28.45 9.55 -4.99
C PRO A 267 27.51 9.69 -3.79
N PRO A 268 27.81 9.04 -2.65
CA PRO A 268 27.06 9.25 -1.42
C PRO A 268 27.08 10.73 -1.00
N SER A 269 25.95 11.24 -0.48
CA SER A 269 25.91 12.60 0.07
C SER A 269 26.84 12.76 1.28
N LYS A 270 27.35 13.98 1.52
CA LYS A 270 28.29 14.28 2.64
C LYS A 270 27.73 13.98 4.04
N GLY A 271 26.42 13.83 4.18
CA GLY A 271 25.76 13.46 5.44
C GLY A 271 25.40 11.98 5.54
N ALA A 272 25.83 11.15 4.59
CA ALA A 272 25.49 9.74 4.54
C ALA A 272 26.11 8.96 5.70
N HIS A 273 25.35 8.02 6.26
CA HIS A 273 25.88 7.05 7.22
C HIS A 273 26.50 5.89 6.44
N LEU A 274 27.82 5.93 6.32
CA LEU A 274 28.63 4.93 5.63
C LEU A 274 29.56 4.20 6.62
N PRO A 275 29.92 2.93 6.35
CA PRO A 275 29.45 2.07 5.26
C PRO A 275 27.94 1.77 5.32
N CYS A 276 27.27 1.73 4.17
CA CYS A 276 25.86 1.40 4.10
C CYS A 276 25.66 -0.12 4.06
N ALA A 277 25.02 -0.69 5.07
CA ALA A 277 24.72 -2.12 5.14
C ALA A 277 23.99 -2.64 3.89
N LEU A 278 23.07 -1.85 3.32
CA LEU A 278 22.32 -2.21 2.12
C LEU A 278 23.22 -2.31 0.88
N ALA A 279 24.24 -1.45 0.77
CA ALA A 279 25.22 -1.51 -0.30
C ALA A 279 26.19 -2.68 -0.11
N ILE A 280 26.59 -2.99 1.13
CA ILE A 280 27.44 -4.15 1.44
C ILE A 280 26.70 -5.44 1.07
N GLU A 281 25.41 -5.54 1.44
CA GLU A 281 24.53 -6.66 1.05
C GLU A 281 24.43 -6.79 -0.48
N PHE A 282 24.23 -5.67 -1.18
CA PHE A 282 24.17 -5.65 -2.65
C PHE A 282 25.49 -6.11 -3.30
N LEU A 283 26.63 -5.65 -2.80
CA LEU A 283 27.94 -6.06 -3.29
C LEU A 283 28.21 -7.54 -3.02
N ALA A 284 27.79 -8.06 -1.87
CA ALA A 284 27.91 -9.47 -1.54
C ALA A 284 27.10 -10.35 -2.51
N ASP A 285 25.88 -9.94 -2.86
CA ASP A 285 25.06 -10.65 -3.85
C ASP A 285 25.70 -10.65 -5.26
N ILE A 286 26.37 -9.56 -5.65
CA ILE A 286 27.15 -9.53 -6.91
C ILE A 286 28.26 -10.58 -6.89
N TYR A 287 29.05 -10.63 -5.80
CA TYR A 287 30.15 -11.58 -5.66
C TYR A 287 29.69 -13.03 -5.52
N GLU A 288 28.54 -13.26 -4.88
CA GLU A 288 27.91 -14.59 -4.82
C GLU A 288 27.54 -15.07 -6.23
N ALA A 289 26.91 -14.21 -7.05
CA ALA A 289 26.51 -14.54 -8.41
C ALA A 289 27.70 -14.77 -9.37
N GLU A 290 28.83 -14.09 -9.15
CA GLU A 290 30.07 -14.34 -9.91
C GLU A 290 30.71 -15.70 -9.59
N GLY A 291 30.51 -16.21 -8.37
CA GLY A 291 31.02 -17.52 -7.94
C GLY A 291 32.54 -17.63 -7.86
N GLY A 292 33.06 -18.85 -7.74
CA GLY A 292 34.50 -19.12 -7.63
C GLY A 292 35.16 -18.36 -6.47
N ASP A 293 36.32 -17.75 -6.74
CA ASP A 293 37.08 -16.98 -5.73
C ASP A 293 36.30 -15.79 -5.17
N ARG A 294 35.32 -15.24 -5.93
CA ARG A 294 34.49 -14.12 -5.47
C ARG A 294 33.55 -14.50 -4.35
N MET A 295 33.18 -15.78 -4.22
CA MET A 295 32.36 -16.26 -3.11
C MET A 295 33.04 -16.06 -1.73
N LEU A 296 34.37 -16.09 -1.68
CA LEU A 296 35.12 -15.75 -0.46
C LEU A 296 34.96 -14.27 -0.12
N ASN A 297 34.97 -13.38 -1.12
CA ASN A 297 34.71 -11.96 -0.91
C ASN A 297 33.28 -11.72 -0.40
N ALA A 298 32.27 -12.40 -0.98
CA ALA A 298 30.88 -12.34 -0.49
C ALA A 298 30.80 -12.77 0.98
N THR A 299 31.50 -13.85 1.33
CA THR A 299 31.59 -14.36 2.71
C THR A 299 32.17 -13.34 3.69
N GLU A 300 33.23 -12.61 3.31
CA GLU A 300 33.79 -11.56 4.15
C GLU A 300 32.83 -10.38 4.34
N LEU A 301 32.08 -9.99 3.30
CA LEU A 301 31.06 -8.95 3.40
C LEU A 301 29.88 -9.39 4.30
N TRP A 302 29.41 -10.64 4.21
CA TRP A 302 28.39 -11.15 5.14
C TRP A 302 28.90 -11.23 6.58
N LYS A 303 30.19 -11.52 6.80
CA LYS A 303 30.79 -11.46 8.14
C LYS A 303 30.77 -10.05 8.70
N SER A 304 31.11 -9.03 7.90
CA SER A 304 31.09 -7.64 8.35
C SER A 304 29.65 -7.18 8.66
N LEU A 305 28.67 -7.57 7.85
CA LEU A 305 27.25 -7.35 8.14
C LEU A 305 26.82 -7.99 9.48
N GLY A 306 27.12 -9.27 9.69
CA GLY A 306 26.71 -9.98 10.91
C GLY A 306 27.40 -9.52 12.19
N ASN A 307 28.58 -8.92 12.10
CA ASN A 307 29.36 -8.50 13.27
C ASN A 307 29.31 -7.01 13.56
N GLU A 308 29.07 -6.16 12.55
CA GLU A 308 29.20 -4.71 12.69
C GLU A 308 28.00 -3.95 12.11
N TYR A 309 27.69 -4.13 10.83
CA TYR A 309 26.80 -3.21 10.10
C TYR A 309 25.31 -3.59 10.14
N ASP A 310 24.98 -4.84 10.46
CA ASP A 310 23.60 -5.37 10.45
C ASP A 310 23.45 -6.57 11.40
N VAL A 311 23.85 -6.33 12.65
CA VAL A 311 23.89 -7.35 13.72
C VAL A 311 22.51 -7.96 14.00
N ALA A 312 21.42 -7.22 13.74
CA ALA A 312 20.06 -7.73 13.89
C ALA A 312 19.79 -8.96 13.00
N ARG A 313 20.39 -9.02 11.81
CA ARG A 313 20.29 -10.15 10.87
C ARG A 313 21.49 -11.11 10.96
N LYS A 314 22.29 -11.10 12.04
CA LYS A 314 23.47 -11.97 12.19
C LYS A 314 23.22 -13.45 11.86
N LYS A 315 22.10 -14.02 12.32
CA LYS A 315 21.75 -15.42 12.03
C LYS A 315 21.45 -15.69 10.56
N TYR A 316 20.94 -14.71 9.85
CA TYR A 316 20.76 -14.77 8.40
C TYR A 316 22.12 -14.74 7.68
N TRP A 317 23.04 -13.87 8.10
CA TRP A 317 24.39 -13.81 7.53
C TRP A 317 25.22 -15.07 7.79
N GLU A 318 25.17 -15.63 9.01
CA GLU A 318 25.76 -16.94 9.33
C GLU A 318 25.20 -18.07 8.44
N TYR A 319 23.92 -17.99 8.08
CA TYR A 319 23.30 -18.91 7.13
C TYR A 319 23.85 -18.72 5.71
N ARG A 320 23.87 -17.49 5.17
CA ARG A 320 24.41 -17.18 3.83
C ARG A 320 25.87 -17.64 3.68
N ILE A 321 26.71 -17.37 4.68
CA ILE A 321 28.12 -17.81 4.72
C ILE A 321 28.23 -19.33 4.60
N ARG A 322 27.43 -20.08 5.36
CA ARG A 322 27.46 -21.55 5.33
C ARG A 322 27.05 -22.10 3.97
N GLU A 323 26.04 -21.52 3.34
CA GLU A 323 25.59 -21.95 2.00
C GLU A 323 26.60 -21.59 0.92
N GLY A 324 27.16 -20.37 0.95
CA GLY A 324 28.19 -19.93 0.01
C GLY A 324 29.45 -20.81 0.07
N LEU A 325 29.92 -21.15 1.27
CA LEU A 325 31.10 -22.03 1.42
C LEU A 325 30.84 -23.48 0.95
N ARG A 326 29.61 -23.99 1.07
CA ARG A 326 29.24 -25.30 0.52
C ARG A 326 29.33 -25.30 -1.00
N ALA A 327 28.89 -24.22 -1.65
CA ALA A 327 28.90 -24.11 -3.11
C ALA A 327 30.32 -24.09 -3.73
N ILE A 328 31.36 -23.74 -2.96
CA ILE A 328 32.77 -23.80 -3.41
C ILE A 328 33.33 -25.23 -3.30
N GLN A 329 32.77 -26.08 -2.42
CA GLN A 329 33.28 -27.42 -2.13
C GLN A 329 32.73 -28.52 -3.05
N THR A 330 31.59 -28.26 -3.70
CA THR A 330 31.00 -29.05 -4.79
C THR A 330 31.44 -28.54 -6.14
#